data_AF-A0A3C1IWG5-F1
#
_entry.id   AF-A0A3C1IWG5-F1
#
_cell.length_a   1.000
_cell.length_b   1.000
_cell.length_c   1.000
_cell.angle_alpha   90.00
_cell.angle_beta   90.00
_cell.angle_gamma   90.00
#
_symmetry.space_group_name_H-M   'P 1'
#
loop_
_entity.id
_entity.type
_entity.pdbx_description
1 polymer ?
#
loop_
_entity_poly.entity_id
_entity_poly.type
_entity_poly.pdbx_seq_one_letter_code
_entity_poly.pdbx_strand_id
1 'polypeptide(L)'
;YTFNLNKRDLKIVVLYYLGFAAVGIPLGYFSGYIHFEFILPSPSFVLMSAIRIFLSPALVEEIIFRGLFQNYLTQKFNFKHGRLLALVSASVLFGVLHSGDPRYLILAGVAGLFYGGAYIHTGKIVPAALVHTLVDLRHLYGIGVIG
;
A
#
# COMPACT_ATOMS: atom_id res chain seq x y z
N TYR A 1 -5.57 -16.10 -10.08
CA TYR A 1 -4.47 -15.50 -9.29
C TYR A 1 -3.74 -16.60 -8.54
N THR A 2 -2.41 -16.55 -8.44
CA THR A 2 -1.63 -17.51 -7.63
C THR A 2 -1.27 -16.88 -6.29
N PHE A 3 -1.39 -17.65 -5.21
CA PHE A 3 -1.00 -17.27 -3.86
C PHE A 3 0.44 -17.68 -3.53
N ASN A 4 1.12 -18.38 -4.45
CA ASN A 4 2.49 -18.86 -4.23
C ASN A 4 3.46 -17.69 -4.27
N LEU A 5 4.08 -17.40 -3.12
CA LEU A 5 5.16 -16.43 -3.00
C LEU A 5 6.50 -17.12 -3.29
N ASN A 6 7.32 -16.45 -4.10
CA ASN A 6 8.72 -16.84 -4.32
C ASN A 6 9.67 -15.75 -3.80
N LYS A 7 10.97 -16.04 -3.82
CA LYS A 7 12.00 -15.09 -3.36
C LYS A 7 11.99 -13.76 -4.13
N ARG A 8 11.60 -13.76 -5.41
CA ARG A 8 11.50 -12.54 -6.23
C ARG A 8 10.31 -11.68 -5.75
N ASP A 9 9.18 -12.29 -5.44
CA ASP A 9 8.02 -11.58 -4.91
C ASP A 9 8.36 -10.89 -3.58
N LEU A 10 9.05 -11.58 -2.67
CA LEU A 10 9.50 -11.01 -1.40
C LEU A 10 10.46 -9.83 -1.58
N LYS A 11 11.39 -9.92 -2.54
CA LYS A 11 12.27 -8.80 -2.88
C LYS A 11 11.48 -7.59 -3.38
N ILE A 12 10.45 -7.82 -4.19
CA ILE A 12 9.56 -6.75 -4.68
C ILE A 12 8.80 -6.13 -3.50
N VAL A 13 8.24 -6.93 -2.58
CA VAL A 13 7.58 -6.42 -1.37
C VAL A 13 8.50 -5.50 -0.59
N VAL A 14 9.73 -5.95 -0.28
CA VAL A 14 10.70 -5.15 0.46
C VAL A 14 11.07 -3.87 -0.30
N LEU A 15 11.35 -3.95 -1.60
CA LEU A 15 11.72 -2.79 -2.40
C LEU A 15 10.61 -1.74 -2.43
N TYR A 16 9.36 -2.15 -2.65
CA TYR A 16 8.22 -1.24 -2.71
C TYR A 16 7.87 -0.66 -1.35
N TYR A 17 7.99 -1.45 -0.28
CA TYR A 17 7.82 -0.96 1.08
C TYR A 17 8.89 0.09 1.44
N LEU A 18 10.17 -0.18 1.17
CA LEU A 18 11.25 0.78 1.41
C LEU A 18 11.11 2.03 0.54
N GLY A 19 10.66 1.86 -0.71
CA GLY A 19 10.34 2.98 -1.58
C GLY A 19 9.22 3.86 -1.02
N PHE A 20 8.15 3.25 -0.50
CA PHE A 20 7.11 4.00 0.19
C PHE A 20 7.67 4.68 1.44
N ALA A 21 8.40 3.96 2.28
CA ALA A 21 8.97 4.51 3.51
C ALA A 21 9.85 5.76 3.23
N ALA A 22 10.63 5.72 2.14
CA ALA A 22 11.47 6.85 1.72
C ALA A 22 10.68 8.08 1.21
N VAL A 23 9.41 7.93 0.81
CA VAL A 23 8.60 9.01 0.24
C VAL A 23 7.43 9.39 1.14
N GLY A 24 6.61 8.41 1.52
CA GLY A 24 5.41 8.57 2.34
C GLY A 24 5.71 9.01 3.77
N ILE A 25 6.78 8.50 4.42
CA ILE A 25 7.11 8.92 5.79
C ILE A 25 7.54 10.39 5.83
N PRO A 26 8.51 10.87 5.01
CA PRO A 26 8.83 12.30 4.97
C PRO A 26 7.63 13.17 4.61
N LEU A 27 6.83 12.75 3.61
CA LEU A 27 5.64 13.50 3.21
C LEU A 27 4.61 13.61 4.34
N GLY A 28 4.37 12.53 5.07
CA GLY A 28 3.45 12.53 6.21
C GLY A 28 3.98 13.35 7.37
N TYR A 29 5.29 13.30 7.63
CA TYR A 29 5.91 14.09 8.69
C TYR A 29 5.87 15.59 8.38
N PHE A 30 6.32 16.02 7.20
CA PHE A 30 6.36 17.43 6.82
C PHE A 30 4.97 18.04 6.60
N SER A 31 3.95 17.23 6.30
CA SER A 31 2.55 17.68 6.26
C SER A 31 1.88 17.75 7.65
N GLY A 32 2.57 17.28 8.70
CA GLY A 32 2.04 17.21 10.06
C GLY A 32 0.95 16.15 10.24
N TYR A 33 0.91 15.13 9.37
CA TYR A 33 -0.01 14.00 9.49
C TYR A 33 0.59 12.87 10.34
N ILE A 34 1.89 12.63 10.19
CA ILE A 34 2.65 11.63 10.94
C ILE A 34 3.41 12.32 12.08
N HIS A 35 3.24 11.79 13.30
CA HIS A 35 4.07 12.12 14.45
C HIS A 35 4.77 10.86 14.95
N PHE A 36 5.97 11.03 15.49
CA PHE A 36 6.73 9.92 16.07
C PHE A 36 6.48 9.85 17.57
N GLU A 37 5.92 8.73 18.01
CA GLU A 37 5.71 8.36 19.40
C GLU A 37 6.45 7.05 19.69
N PHE A 38 7.41 7.07 20.61
CA PHE A 38 8.18 5.87 20.90
C PHE A 38 7.37 4.88 21.74
N ILE A 39 6.78 3.89 21.07
CA ILE A 39 6.05 2.77 21.70
C ILE A 39 6.73 1.47 21.26
N LEU A 40 7.12 0.63 22.21
CA LEU A 40 7.64 -0.71 21.96
C LEU A 40 6.54 -1.75 22.22
N PRO A 41 5.71 -2.09 21.21
CA PRO A 41 4.68 -3.11 21.37
C PRO A 41 5.31 -4.50 21.54
N SER A 42 4.57 -5.42 22.15
CA SER A 42 5.00 -6.81 22.23
C SER A 42 5.06 -7.45 20.83
N PRO A 43 5.96 -8.42 20.59
CA PRO A 43 6.02 -9.14 19.32
C PRO A 43 4.70 -9.83 18.94
N SER A 44 3.95 -10.33 19.93
CA SER A 44 2.64 -10.94 19.70
C SER A 44 1.61 -9.93 19.21
N PHE A 45 1.61 -8.72 19.76
CA PHE A 45 0.73 -7.64 19.31
C PHE A 45 1.03 -7.23 17.88
N VAL A 46 2.31 -7.10 17.52
CA VAL A 46 2.76 -6.81 16.15
C VAL A 46 2.29 -7.90 15.18
N LEU A 47 2.51 -9.17 15.53
CA LEU A 47 2.11 -10.30 14.69
C LEU A 47 0.58 -10.36 14.51
N MET A 48 -0.19 -10.22 15.58
CA MET A 48 -1.65 -10.22 15.51
C MET A 48 -2.19 -9.04 14.69
N SER A 49 -1.58 -7.85 14.83
CA SER A 49 -1.93 -6.68 14.04
C SER A 49 -1.65 -6.90 12.55
N ALA A 50 -0.49 -7.47 12.21
CA ALA A 50 -0.13 -7.79 10.83
C ALA A 50 -1.14 -8.77 10.20
N ILE A 51 -1.50 -9.84 10.92
CA ILE A 51 -2.49 -10.82 10.45
C ILE A 51 -3.85 -10.17 10.25
N ARG A 52 -4.31 -9.35 11.20
CA ARG A 52 -5.60 -8.66 11.12
C ARG A 52 -5.66 -7.70 9.95
N ILE A 53 -4.63 -6.87 9.77
CA ILE A 53 -4.54 -5.91 8.66
C ILE A 53 -4.48 -6.65 7.33
N PHE A 54 -3.65 -7.69 7.24
CA PHE A 54 -3.51 -8.48 6.03
C PHE A 54 -4.83 -9.13 5.61
N LEU A 55 -5.50 -9.83 6.53
CA LEU A 55 -6.72 -10.60 6.20
C LEU A 55 -7.97 -9.73 6.05
N SER A 56 -7.98 -8.50 6.57
CA SER A 56 -9.13 -7.61 6.49
C SER A 56 -8.91 -6.48 5.48
N PRO A 57 -8.46 -5.27 5.85
CA PRO A 57 -8.44 -4.15 4.90
C PRO A 57 -7.51 -4.44 3.72
N ALA A 58 -6.28 -4.89 3.97
CA ALA A 58 -5.27 -4.98 2.91
C ALA A 58 -5.68 -5.98 1.80
N LEU A 59 -6.04 -7.23 2.15
CA LEU A 59 -6.40 -8.19 1.11
C LEU A 59 -7.67 -7.80 0.36
N VAL A 60 -8.70 -7.31 1.06
CA VAL A 60 -9.97 -6.92 0.44
C VAL A 60 -9.79 -5.72 -0.49
N GLU A 61 -9.10 -4.68 -0.03
CA GLU A 61 -8.85 -3.49 -0.83
C GLU A 61 -7.95 -3.80 -2.03
N GLU A 62 -6.88 -4.58 -1.86
CA GLU A 62 -6.03 -4.95 -2.98
C GLU A 62 -6.76 -5.80 -4.03
N ILE A 63 -7.70 -6.67 -3.62
CA ILE A 63 -8.56 -7.38 -4.59
C ILE A 63 -9.39 -6.38 -5.41
N ILE A 64 -10.02 -5.40 -4.77
CA ILE A 64 -10.87 -4.41 -5.43
C ILE A 64 -10.05 -3.50 -6.34
N PHE A 65 -9.04 -2.83 -5.79
CA PHE A 65 -8.30 -1.81 -6.52
C PHE A 65 -7.33 -2.41 -7.53
N ARG A 66 -6.63 -3.51 -7.20
CA ARG A 66 -5.55 -4.05 -8.06
C ARG A 66 -6.09 -5.18 -8.92
N GLY A 67 -6.84 -6.10 -8.32
CA GLY A 67 -7.44 -7.24 -9.00
C GLY A 67 -8.59 -6.86 -9.96
N LEU A 68 -9.43 -5.90 -9.58
CA LEU A 68 -10.54 -5.44 -10.43
C LEU A 68 -10.18 -4.15 -11.17
N PHE A 69 -10.01 -3.03 -10.47
CA PHE A 69 -9.98 -1.71 -11.10
C PHE A 69 -8.72 -1.47 -11.96
N GLN A 70 -7.52 -1.58 -11.38
CA GLN A 70 -6.26 -1.40 -12.09
C GLN A 70 -6.07 -2.44 -13.20
N ASN A 71 -6.46 -3.69 -12.95
CA ASN A 71 -6.40 -4.75 -13.95
C ASN A 71 -7.34 -4.47 -15.14
N TYR A 72 -8.59 -4.08 -14.87
CA TYR A 72 -9.54 -3.70 -15.92
C TYR A 72 -9.03 -2.53 -16.76
N LEU A 73 -8.53 -1.47 -16.12
CA LEU A 73 -7.94 -0.33 -16.82
C LEU A 73 -6.71 -0.72 -17.62
N THR A 74 -5.86 -1.63 -17.11
CA THR A 74 -4.69 -2.13 -17.84
C THR A 74 -5.09 -2.86 -19.12
N GLN A 75 -6.18 -3.64 -19.09
CA GLN A 75 -6.71 -4.34 -20.27
C GLN A 75 -7.38 -3.37 -21.26
N LYS A 76 -8.05 -2.34 -20.77
CA LYS A 76 -8.73 -1.33 -21.60
C LYS A 76 -7.74 -0.37 -22.27
N PHE A 77 -6.69 0.01 -21.57
CA PHE A 77 -5.69 0.96 -22.06
C PHE A 77 -4.59 0.26 -22.87
N ASN A 78 -4.94 -0.13 -24.10
CA ASN A 78 -4.02 -0.82 -25.02
C ASN A 78 -3.12 0.17 -25.80
N PHE A 79 -2.31 0.95 -25.09
CA PHE A 79 -1.30 1.85 -25.68
C PHE A 79 -0.03 1.88 -24.82
N LYS A 80 1.06 2.45 -25.36
CA LYS A 80 2.43 2.39 -24.78
C LYS A 80 2.53 2.67 -23.27
N HIS A 81 1.70 3.56 -22.74
CA HIS A 81 1.71 3.96 -21.32
C HIS A 81 0.41 3.59 -20.57
N GLY A 82 -0.43 2.73 -21.14
CA GLY A 82 -1.75 2.42 -20.57
C GLY A 82 -1.68 1.76 -19.20
N ARG A 83 -0.67 0.92 -18.95
CA ARG A 83 -0.42 0.31 -17.64
C ARG A 83 -0.05 1.34 -16.56
N LEU A 84 0.72 2.36 -16.93
CA LEU A 84 1.06 3.46 -16.02
C LEU A 84 -0.18 4.33 -15.73
N LEU A 85 -0.99 4.61 -16.75
CA LEU A 85 -2.24 5.34 -16.54
C LEU A 85 -3.20 4.56 -15.63
N ALA A 86 -3.32 3.24 -15.82
CA ALA A 86 -4.13 2.38 -14.95
C ALA A 86 -3.64 2.42 -13.49
N LEU A 87 -2.32 2.39 -13.26
CA LEU A 87 -1.73 2.53 -11.92
C LEU A 87 -2.10 3.87 -11.28
N VAL A 88 -1.87 4.97 -12.01
CA VAL A 88 -2.13 6.32 -11.49
C VAL A 88 -3.62 6.49 -11.20
N SER A 89 -4.51 6.09 -12.12
CA SER A 89 -5.96 6.19 -11.91
C SER A 89 -6.44 5.37 -10.72
N ALA A 90 -5.96 4.14 -10.55
CA ALA A 90 -6.31 3.30 -9.40
C ALA A 90 -5.81 3.91 -8.08
N SER A 91 -4.61 4.51 -8.09
CA SER A 91 -4.00 5.12 -6.91
C SER A 91 -4.69 6.43 -6.53
N VAL A 92 -5.06 7.25 -7.52
CA VAL A 92 -5.86 8.47 -7.30
C VAL A 92 -7.23 8.10 -6.72
N LEU A 93 -7.93 7.12 -7.30
CA LEU A 93 -9.21 6.66 -6.77
C LEU A 93 -9.08 6.13 -5.34
N PHE A 94 -8.01 5.36 -5.07
CA PHE A 94 -7.70 4.89 -3.72
C PHE A 94 -7.59 6.06 -2.73
N GLY A 95 -6.77 7.08 -3.05
CA GLY A 95 -6.64 8.27 -2.21
C GLY A 95 -7.96 9.02 -2.01
N VAL A 96 -8.72 9.24 -3.09
CA VAL A 96 -10.02 9.93 -3.03
C VAL A 96 -11.02 9.19 -2.15
N LEU A 97 -11.04 7.85 -2.16
CA LEU A 97 -11.93 7.07 -1.29
C LEU A 97 -11.49 7.04 0.18
N HIS A 98 -10.26 7.48 0.46
CA HIS A 98 -9.73 7.73 1.80
C HIS A 98 -9.78 9.24 2.14
N SER A 99 -10.77 9.95 1.60
CA SER A 99 -10.97 11.38 1.86
C SER A 99 -11.63 11.61 3.22
N GLY A 100 -10.86 12.14 4.16
CA GLY A 100 -11.34 12.71 5.42
C GLY A 100 -10.44 13.87 5.83
N ASP A 101 -9.13 13.65 5.70
CA ASP A 101 -8.09 14.66 5.75
C ASP A 101 -7.40 14.77 4.37
N PRO A 102 -7.26 15.97 3.78
CA PRO A 102 -6.53 16.15 2.51
C PRO A 102 -5.10 15.59 2.52
N ARG A 103 -4.42 15.62 3.66
CA ARG A 103 -3.09 15.04 3.86
C ARG A 103 -3.13 13.52 3.74
N TYR A 104 -4.15 12.91 4.34
CA TYR A 104 -4.35 11.46 4.24
C TYR A 104 -4.74 11.03 2.82
N LEU A 105 -5.58 11.80 2.12
CA LEU A 105 -5.91 11.55 0.71
C LEU A 105 -4.64 11.44 -0.14
N ILE A 106 -3.72 12.39 0.02
CA ILE A 106 -2.44 12.40 -0.71
C ILE A 106 -1.58 11.20 -0.30
N LEU A 107 -1.44 10.93 1.01
CA LEU A 107 -0.63 9.81 1.50
C LEU A 107 -1.18 8.45 1.05
N ALA A 108 -2.48 8.25 1.12
CA ALA A 108 -3.17 7.05 0.64
C ALA A 108 -2.98 6.90 -0.88
N GLY A 109 -3.09 7.99 -1.64
CA GLY A 109 -2.80 7.98 -3.07
C GLY A 109 -1.36 7.60 -3.40
N VAL A 110 -0.38 8.15 -2.65
CA VAL A 110 1.03 7.79 -2.78
C VAL A 110 1.24 6.32 -2.42
N ALA A 111 0.70 5.85 -1.30
CA ALA A 111 0.77 4.44 -0.89
C ALA A 111 0.19 3.53 -1.99
N GLY A 112 -0.92 3.95 -2.60
CA GLY A 112 -1.56 3.24 -3.68
C GLY A 112 -0.67 3.00 -4.90
N LEU A 113 0.24 3.93 -5.22
CA LEU A 113 1.24 3.78 -6.29
C LEU A 113 2.22 2.64 -5.98
N PHE A 114 2.62 2.49 -4.71
CA PHE A 114 3.54 1.43 -4.31
C PHE A 114 2.85 0.06 -4.28
N TYR A 115 1.60 -0.01 -3.81
CA TYR A 115 0.83 -1.26 -3.80
C TYR A 115 0.57 -1.73 -5.25
N GLY A 116 0.09 -0.81 -6.09
CA GLY A 116 -0.17 -1.08 -7.51
C GLY A 116 1.11 -1.35 -8.31
N GLY A 117 2.24 -0.77 -7.93
CA GLY A 117 3.54 -1.05 -8.53
C GLY A 117 4.05 -2.45 -8.19
N ALA A 118 3.90 -2.90 -6.94
CA ALA A 118 4.18 -4.27 -6.54
C ALA A 118 3.29 -5.27 -7.31
N TYR A 119 2.00 -4.95 -7.48
CA TYR A 119 1.09 -5.72 -8.33
C TYR A 119 1.56 -5.79 -9.79
N ILE A 120 2.02 -4.67 -10.36
CA ILE A 120 2.55 -4.63 -11.74
C ILE A 120 3.75 -5.56 -11.93
N HIS A 121 4.66 -5.61 -10.96
CA HIS A 121 5.90 -6.38 -11.08
C HIS A 121 5.73 -7.87 -10.78
N THR A 122 4.71 -8.24 -9.99
CA THR A 122 4.47 -9.63 -9.58
C THR A 122 3.31 -10.29 -10.31
N GLY A 123 2.33 -9.49 -10.77
CA GLY A 123 1.04 -9.99 -11.26
C GLY A 123 0.16 -10.63 -10.17
N LYS A 124 0.45 -10.34 -8.89
CA LYS A 124 -0.17 -11.03 -7.74
C LYS A 124 -0.70 -10.03 -6.72
N ILE A 125 -1.84 -10.38 -6.12
CA ILE A 125 -2.48 -9.59 -5.07
C ILE A 125 -1.71 -9.70 -3.74
N VAL A 126 -1.21 -10.90 -3.41
CA VAL A 126 -0.54 -11.14 -2.11
C VAL A 126 0.65 -10.20 -1.88
N PRO A 127 1.58 -9.99 -2.83
CA PRO A 127 2.66 -9.02 -2.66
C PRO A 127 2.17 -7.59 -2.44
N ALA A 128 1.13 -7.14 -3.16
CA ALA A 128 0.55 -5.81 -2.95
C ALA A 128 -0.06 -5.68 -1.55
N ALA A 129 -0.80 -6.70 -1.10
CA ALA A 129 -1.41 -6.74 0.24
C ALA A 129 -0.36 -6.81 1.36
N LEU A 130 0.78 -7.45 1.12
CA LEU A 130 1.91 -7.44 2.06
C LEU A 130 2.55 -6.06 2.16
N VAL A 131 2.76 -5.34 1.04
CA VAL A 131 3.25 -3.96 1.09
C VAL A 131 2.26 -3.08 1.84
N HIS A 132 0.97 -3.18 1.53
CA HIS A 132 -0.11 -2.47 2.23
C HIS A 132 -0.09 -2.77 3.72
N THR A 133 -0.03 -4.04 4.10
CA THR A 133 0.04 -4.45 5.51
C THR A 133 1.23 -3.83 6.23
N LEU A 134 2.42 -3.82 5.62
CA LEU A 134 3.62 -3.25 6.22
C LEU A 134 3.51 -1.73 6.40
N VAL A 135 2.87 -1.03 5.45
CA VAL A 135 2.61 0.41 5.54
C VAL A 135 1.62 0.73 6.66
N ASP A 136 0.53 -0.03 6.75
CA ASP A 136 -0.53 0.15 7.75
C ASP A 136 -0.12 -0.31 9.15
N LEU A 137 0.95 -1.09 9.25
CA LEU A 137 1.56 -1.48 10.50
C LEU A 137 2.37 -0.33 11.10
N ARG A 138 1.65 0.76 11.41
CA ARG A 138 2.08 1.98 12.11
C ARG A 138 2.89 1.74 13.39
N HIS A 139 2.73 0.56 13.98
CA HIS A 139 3.38 0.14 15.20
C HIS A 139 4.83 -0.32 15.03
N LEU A 140 5.32 -0.60 13.80
CA LEU A 140 6.71 -1.03 13.62
C LEU A 140 7.74 0.09 13.86
N TYR A 141 7.32 1.36 13.89
CA TYR A 141 8.20 2.53 14.04
C TYR A 141 7.77 3.52 15.13
N GLY A 142 6.71 3.21 15.89
CA GLY A 142 6.16 4.20 16.81
C GLY A 142 5.64 5.43 16.06
N ILE A 143 4.88 5.25 14.99
CA ILE A 143 4.25 6.36 14.29
C ILE A 143 2.81 6.49 14.81
N GLY A 144 2.56 7.56 15.56
CA GLY A 144 1.22 8.02 15.91
C GLY A 144 0.67 8.90 14.79
N VAL A 145 -0.58 8.68 14.39
CA VAL A 145 -1.30 9.53 13.45
C VAL A 145 -2.48 10.11 14.21
N ILE A 146 -2.66 11.43 14.15
CA ILE A 146 -3.86 12.07 14.67
C ILE A 146 -5.00 11.75 13.70
N GLY A 147 -6.05 11.09 14.20
CA GLY A 147 -7.35 11.07 13.54
C GLY A 147 -8.10 12.36 13.84
#